data_AF-A0A0G2JLV5-F1
#
_entry.id   AF-A0A0G2JLV5-F1
#
_cell.length_a   1.000
_cell.length_b   1.000
_cell.length_c   1.000
_cell.angle_alpha   90.00
_cell.angle_beta   90.00
_cell.angle_gamma   90.00
#
_symmetry.space_group_name_H-M   'P 1'
#
loop_
_entity.id
_entity.type
_entity.pdbx_description
1 polymer ?
#
loop_
_entity_poly.entity_id
_entity_poly.type
_entity_poly.pdbx_seq_one_letter_code
_entity_poly.pdbx_strand_id
1 'polypeptide(L)'
;MTPILTVLICLGLSLDPRTHVQAGPLPKPTLWAEPGSVITQGSPVTLRCQGSLETQEYHLYREKKTALWITRIPQELVKKGQFPILSITWEHAGRYCCIYGSHTA
;
A
#
# COMPACT_ATOMS: atom_id res chain seq x y z
N MET A 1 -49.62 -3.81 36.94
CA MET A 1 -48.27 -3.19 37.03
C MET A 1 -47.28 -4.15 36.37
N THR A 2 -46.74 -4.02 35.17
CA THR A 2 -46.94 -3.20 33.96
C THR A 2 -46.43 -4.13 32.83
N PRO A 3 -47.29 -4.94 32.19
CA PRO A 3 -46.86 -5.91 31.16
C PRO A 3 -46.24 -5.25 29.91
N ILE A 4 -46.34 -3.93 29.82
CA ILE A 4 -45.78 -3.08 28.75
C ILE A 4 -44.23 -3.12 28.78
N LEU A 5 -43.61 -3.23 29.96
CA LEU A 5 -42.15 -3.18 30.08
C LEU A 5 -41.47 -4.45 29.55
N THR A 6 -42.13 -5.61 29.70
CA THR A 6 -41.62 -6.91 29.26
C THR A 6 -41.68 -7.07 27.74
N VAL A 7 -42.64 -6.43 27.07
CA VAL A 7 -42.74 -6.43 25.61
C VAL A 7 -41.68 -5.54 24.96
N LEU A 8 -41.34 -4.41 25.58
CA LEU A 8 -40.29 -3.49 25.10
C LEU A 8 -38.89 -4.11 25.11
N ILE A 9 -38.61 -4.99 26.08
CA ILE A 9 -37.30 -5.66 26.18
C ILE A 9 -37.12 -6.72 25.07
N CYS A 10 -38.20 -7.31 24.56
CA CYS A 10 -38.15 -8.34 23.52
C CYS A 10 -38.04 -7.80 22.08
N LEU A 11 -38.33 -6.51 21.84
CA LEU A 11 -38.34 -5.91 20.49
C LEU A 11 -37.10 -5.04 20.19
N GLY A 12 -36.16 -4.88 21.13
CA GLY A 12 -35.18 -3.79 21.08
C GLY A 12 -33.70 -4.15 21.19
N LEU A 13 -33.30 -5.42 21.14
CA LEU A 13 -31.89 -5.83 21.14
C LEU A 13 -31.57 -6.83 20.04
N SER A 14 -31.97 -6.54 18.81
CA SER A 14 -31.08 -6.85 17.70
C SER A 14 -29.89 -5.90 17.82
N LEU A 15 -28.90 -6.31 18.62
CA LEU A 15 -27.53 -5.88 18.36
C LEU A 15 -27.16 -6.49 17.01
N ASP A 16 -27.60 -5.83 15.95
CA ASP A 16 -27.11 -6.04 14.60
C ASP A 16 -25.58 -6.13 14.71
N PRO A 17 -24.95 -7.23 14.23
CA PRO A 17 -23.52 -7.31 14.20
C PRO A 17 -23.02 -6.05 13.51
N ARG A 18 -22.40 -5.17 14.29
CA ARG A 18 -21.78 -3.92 13.85
C ARG A 18 -21.15 -4.24 12.50
N THR A 19 -21.79 -3.69 11.46
CA THR A 19 -21.45 -3.81 10.06
C THR A 19 -19.99 -4.15 9.93
N HIS A 20 -19.68 -5.37 9.48
CA HIS A 20 -18.38 -5.67 8.94
C HIS A 20 -18.15 -4.57 7.92
N VAL A 21 -17.32 -3.58 8.25
CA VAL A 21 -16.89 -2.55 7.32
C VAL A 21 -16.13 -3.38 6.31
N GLN A 22 -16.85 -3.78 5.26
CA GLN A 22 -16.28 -4.35 4.06
C GLN A 22 -15.36 -3.23 3.59
N ALA A 23 -14.11 -3.25 4.05
CA ALA A 23 -13.12 -2.29 3.63
C ALA A 23 -13.12 -2.40 2.11
N GLY A 24 -13.61 -1.36 1.45
CA GLY A 24 -13.58 -1.30 0.00
C GLY A 24 -12.13 -1.52 -0.46
N PRO A 25 -11.91 -1.86 -1.75
CA PRO A 25 -10.56 -2.04 -2.27
C PRO A 25 -9.68 -0.85 -1.86
N LEU A 26 -8.50 -1.12 -1.28
CA LEU A 26 -7.55 -0.07 -0.92
C LEU A 26 -7.33 0.85 -2.13
N PRO A 27 -7.34 2.18 -1.97
CA PRO A 27 -7.19 3.09 -3.09
C PRO A 27 -5.84 2.83 -3.79
N LYS A 28 -5.81 2.99 -5.10
CA LYS A 28 -4.59 2.73 -5.87
C LYS A 28 -3.47 3.70 -5.43
N PRO A 29 -2.26 3.23 -5.09
CA PRO A 29 -1.17 4.13 -4.76
C PRO A 29 -0.70 4.90 -5.99
N THR A 30 -0.08 6.06 -5.72
CA THR A 30 0.63 6.83 -6.75
C THR A 30 2.09 6.37 -6.77
N LEU A 31 2.63 6.17 -7.99
CA LEU A 31 4.02 5.82 -8.24
C LEU A 31 4.64 6.86 -9.17
N TRP A 32 5.79 7.42 -8.79
CA TRP A 32 6.55 8.35 -9.61
C TRP A 32 8.05 8.16 -9.43
N ALA A 33 8.84 8.89 -10.22
CA ALA A 33 10.29 8.86 -10.17
C ALA A 33 10.83 10.28 -9.98
N GLU A 34 11.80 10.43 -9.09
CA GLU A 34 12.50 11.69 -8.82
C GLU A 34 13.96 11.56 -9.27
N PRO A 35 14.51 12.48 -10.10
CA PRO A 35 13.88 13.73 -10.58
C PRO A 35 12.90 13.55 -11.75
N GLY A 36 12.82 12.36 -12.34
CA GLY A 36 11.90 12.06 -13.43
C GLY A 36 11.97 10.61 -13.89
N SER A 37 11.15 10.23 -14.87
CA SER A 37 11.11 8.86 -15.40
C SER A 37 12.13 8.59 -16.51
N VAL A 38 12.68 9.66 -17.11
CA VAL A 38 13.73 9.58 -18.14
C VAL A 38 15.02 10.09 -17.52
N ILE A 39 15.96 9.18 -17.28
CA ILE A 39 17.18 9.45 -16.52
C ILE A 39 18.38 9.00 -17.36
N THR A 40 19.43 9.80 -17.36
CA THR A 40 20.71 9.48 -17.98
C THR A 40 21.39 8.32 -17.27
N GLN A 41 22.00 7.41 -18.03
CA GLN A 41 22.73 6.28 -17.47
C GLN A 41 23.80 6.75 -16.46
N GLY A 42 23.90 6.05 -15.34
CA GLY A 42 24.84 6.36 -14.26
C GLY A 42 24.28 7.34 -13.22
N SER A 43 23.23 8.10 -13.54
CA SER A 43 22.63 9.08 -12.62
C SER A 43 21.75 8.41 -11.56
N PRO A 44 21.59 9.05 -10.39
CA PRO A 44 20.70 8.56 -9.35
C PRO A 44 19.23 8.82 -9.70
N VAL A 45 18.36 7.92 -9.25
CA VAL A 45 16.91 8.10 -9.30
C VAL A 45 16.28 7.42 -8.09
N THR A 46 15.18 7.98 -7.58
CA THR A 46 14.38 7.33 -6.55
C THR A 46 12.98 7.09 -7.08
N LEU A 47 12.53 5.83 -7.08
CA LEU A 47 11.13 5.52 -7.30
C LEU A 47 10.39 5.73 -5.98
N ARG A 48 9.30 6.50 -6.03
CA ARG A 48 8.49 6.86 -4.87
C ARG A 48 7.08 6.30 -5.00
N CYS A 49 6.61 5.70 -3.91
CA CYS A 49 5.27 5.20 -3.79
C CYS A 49 4.55 5.85 -2.62
N GLN A 50 3.30 6.26 -2.85
CA GLN A 50 2.46 6.87 -1.83
C GLN A 50 1.04 6.32 -1.92
N GLY A 51 0.62 5.66 -0.85
CA GLY A 51 -0.75 5.26 -0.58
C GLY A 51 -1.48 6.28 0.29
N SER A 52 -2.73 5.98 0.63
CA SER A 52 -3.58 6.84 1.46
C SER A 52 -3.19 6.85 2.95
N LEU A 53 -2.46 5.84 3.42
CA LEU A 53 -2.13 5.63 4.82
C LEU A 53 -0.61 5.50 4.98
N GLU A 54 -0.04 6.19 5.97
CA GLU A 54 1.40 6.20 6.23
C GLU A 54 1.92 4.90 6.89
N THR A 55 1.03 4.11 7.49
CA THR A 55 1.38 2.93 8.31
C THR A 55 1.49 1.63 7.54
N GLN A 56 1.58 1.69 6.20
CA GLN A 56 1.44 0.52 5.34
C GLN A 56 2.75 0.11 4.68
N GLU A 57 2.97 -1.19 4.53
CA GLU A 57 4.16 -1.71 3.88
C GLU A 57 3.98 -1.60 2.36
N TYR A 58 4.97 -0.98 1.71
CA TYR A 58 4.97 -0.84 0.25
C TYR A 58 5.73 -1.99 -0.40
N HIS A 59 5.22 -2.44 -1.54
CA HIS A 59 5.94 -3.38 -2.39
C HIS A 59 6.04 -2.81 -3.80
N LEU A 60 7.27 -2.73 -4.30
CA LEU A 60 7.56 -2.35 -5.68
C LEU A 60 7.85 -3.61 -6.49
N TYR A 61 7.23 -3.71 -7.66
CA TYR A 61 7.51 -4.77 -8.61
C TYR A 61 7.74 -4.21 -10.01
N ARG A 62 8.56 -4.92 -10.77
CA ARG A 62 8.80 -4.62 -12.19
C ARG A 62 8.03 -5.61 -13.04
N GLU A 63 7.32 -5.10 -14.03
CA GLU A 63 6.62 -5.92 -15.01
C GLU A 63 7.61 -6.75 -15.84
N LYS A 64 7.20 -7.97 -16.23
CA LYS A 64 7.91 -8.88 -17.16
C LYS A 64 9.23 -9.48 -16.67
N LYS A 65 10.01 -8.79 -15.83
CA LYS A 65 11.32 -9.27 -15.34
C LYS A 65 11.50 -8.94 -13.86
N THR A 66 11.86 -9.95 -13.07
CA THR A 66 12.22 -9.78 -11.65
C THR A 66 13.35 -8.76 -11.49
N ALA A 67 13.23 -7.89 -10.50
CA ALA A 67 14.22 -6.86 -10.17
C ALA A 67 14.84 -7.17 -8.80
N LEU A 68 15.89 -7.99 -8.79
CA LEU A 68 16.56 -8.47 -7.56
C LEU A 68 17.14 -7.35 -6.70
N TRP A 69 17.36 -6.16 -7.26
CA TRP A 69 17.86 -5.02 -6.50
C TRP A 69 16.82 -4.49 -5.49
N ILE A 70 15.52 -4.68 -5.77
CA ILE A 70 14.43 -4.20 -4.90
C ILE A 70 14.50 -4.89 -3.52
N THR A 71 14.83 -6.18 -3.48
CA THR A 71 14.93 -6.94 -2.22
C THR A 71 16.13 -6.54 -1.36
N ARG A 72 17.05 -5.74 -1.91
CA ARG A 72 18.24 -5.24 -1.20
C ARG A 72 18.00 -3.86 -0.57
N ILE A 73 16.84 -3.24 -0.84
CA ILE A 73 16.50 -1.93 -0.28
C ILE A 73 16.19 -2.09 1.22
N PRO A 74 16.78 -1.25 2.09
CA PRO A 74 16.47 -1.26 3.52
C PRO A 74 14.97 -1.11 3.79
N GLN A 75 14.45 -1.92 4.71
CA GLN A 75 13.03 -1.93 5.09
C GLN A 75 12.53 -0.55 5.55
N GLU A 76 13.39 0.25 6.19
CA GLU A 76 13.04 1.61 6.62
C GLU A 76 12.77 2.57 5.45
N LEU A 77 13.37 2.34 4.28
CA LEU A 77 13.07 3.08 3.05
C LEU A 77 11.81 2.52 2.38
N VAL A 78 11.65 1.20 2.38
CA VAL A 78 10.46 0.52 1.85
C VAL A 78 9.19 0.99 2.55
N LYS A 79 9.18 1.06 3.90
CA LYS A 79 8.06 1.63 4.69
C LYS A 79 7.76 3.09 4.33
N LYS A 80 8.76 3.86 3.92
CA LYS A 80 8.60 5.25 3.45
C LYS A 80 8.23 5.36 1.97
N GLY A 81 8.02 4.22 1.30
CA GLY A 81 7.75 4.14 -0.12
C GLY A 81 8.91 4.65 -0.98
N GLN A 82 10.16 4.48 -0.53
CA GLN A 82 11.35 4.95 -1.23
C GLN A 82 12.20 3.78 -1.74
N PHE A 83 12.48 3.79 -3.04
CA PHE A 83 13.29 2.77 -3.70
C PHE A 83 14.42 3.45 -4.48
N PRO A 84 15.53 3.81 -3.83
CA PRO A 84 16.64 4.52 -4.47
C PRO A 84 17.47 3.59 -5.35
N ILE A 85 17.88 4.10 -6.50
CA ILE A 85 18.85 3.51 -7.42
C ILE A 85 19.97 4.53 -7.56
N LEU A 86 21.13 4.25 -6.96
CA LEU A 86 22.23 5.21 -6.88
C LEU A 86 22.89 5.48 -8.23
N SER A 87 22.88 4.48 -9.11
CA SER A 87 23.45 4.58 -10.44
C SER A 87 22.63 3.74 -11.42
N ILE A 88 21.80 4.40 -12.23
CA ILE A 88 20.88 3.69 -13.11
C ILE A 88 21.62 3.05 -14.30
N THR A 89 21.18 1.86 -14.69
CA THR A 89 21.66 1.13 -15.87
C THR A 89 20.48 0.60 -16.67
N TRP A 90 20.74 0.06 -17.86
CA TRP A 90 19.72 -0.61 -18.67
C TRP A 90 19.01 -1.74 -17.92
N GLU A 91 19.67 -2.37 -16.94
CA GLU A 91 19.08 -3.42 -16.11
C GLU A 91 17.99 -2.93 -15.17
N HIS A 92 17.88 -1.62 -14.96
CA HIS A 92 16.87 -0.99 -14.13
C HIS A 92 15.69 -0.48 -14.96
N ALA A 93 15.83 -0.39 -16.28
CA ALA A 93 14.74 0.04 -17.15
C ALA A 93 13.56 -0.93 -17.08
N GLY A 94 12.34 -0.40 -17.17
CA GLY A 94 11.12 -1.19 -17.20
C GLY A 94 9.92 -0.43 -16.65
N ARG A 95 8.75 -1.05 -16.76
CA ARG A 95 7.53 -0.56 -16.15
C ARG A 95 7.47 -1.09 -14.72
N TYR A 96 7.27 -0.18 -13.78
CA TYR A 96 7.14 -0.49 -12.36
C TYR A 96 5.71 -0.28 -11.92
N CYS A 97 5.31 -1.02 -10.90
CA CYS A 97 4.05 -0.88 -10.22
C CYS A 97 4.30 -0.99 -8.72
N CYS A 98 3.47 -0.28 -7.97
CA CYS A 98 3.50 -0.30 -6.52
C CYS A 98 2.16 -0.76 -5.98
N ILE A 99 2.21 -1.53 -4.90
CA ILE A 99 1.07 -1.87 -4.05
C ILE A 99 1.44 -1.56 -2.61
N TYR A 100 0.42 -1.40 -1.78
CA TYR A 100 0.60 -1.30 -0.34
C TYR A 100 -0.44 -2.15 0.36
N GLY A 101 -0.06 -2.70 1.50
CA GLY A 101 -0.93 -3.53 2.32
C GLY A 101 -0.43 -3.59 3.75
N SER A 102 -1.33 -3.84 4.68
CA SER A 102 -0.93 -4.33 6.00
C SER A 102 -0.79 -5.84 5.88
N HIS A 103 0.30 -6.42 6.39
CA HIS A 103 0.32 -7.84 6.74
C HIS A 103 -0.80 -8.08 7.77
N THR A 104 -2.02 -8.35 7.31
CA THR A 104 -3.06 -8.95 8.14
C THR A 104 -2.76 -10.44 8.17
N ALA A 105 -1.95 -10.85 9.14
CA ALA A 105 -1.92 -12.23 9.61
C ALA A 105 -3.11 -12.46 10.55
#